data_AF-A0A202DUQ0-F1
#
_entry.id   AF-A0A202DUQ0-F1
#
_cell.length_a   1.000
_cell.length_b   1.000
_cell.length_c   1.000
_cell.angle_alpha   90.00
_cell.angle_beta   90.00
_cell.angle_gamma   90.00
#
_symmetry.space_group_name_H-M   'P 1'
#
loop_
_entity.id
_entity.type
_entity.pdbx_description
1 polymer ?
#
loop_
_entity_poly.entity_id
_entity_poly.type
_entity_poly.pdbx_seq_one_letter_code
_entity_poly.pdbx_strand_id
1 'polypeptide(L)'
;PSVFEALIAKVRSGVDVVVASRYLTSSSVTGVTDFRKLSSYCANKFFSIFFPIAGIRDYTSGYRALSGRCLLKLYDEYGPGIFQFPKYNFICTSEILYKFTAVAKRFEEVPIVLNYEQKETESKASTFKLALGVVFLSWHLILNGLPNMEGEC
;
A
#
# COMPACT_ATOMS: atom_id res chain seq x y z
N PRO A 1 17.10 3.73 9.31
CA PRO A 1 17.89 2.47 9.30
C PRO A 1 17.12 1.26 9.87
N SER A 2 16.49 1.38 11.05
CA SER A 2 15.82 0.26 11.74
C SER A 2 14.64 -0.37 11.00
N VAL A 3 13.81 0.44 10.32
CA VAL A 3 12.59 -0.05 9.65
C VAL A 3 12.93 -0.88 8.41
N PHE A 4 14.00 -0.54 7.70
CA PHE A 4 14.46 -1.33 6.55
C PHE A 4 14.84 -2.75 6.96
N GLU A 5 15.66 -2.89 8.00
CA GLU A 5 16.06 -4.20 8.53
C GLU A 5 14.86 -5.02 9.00
N ALA A 6 13.89 -4.38 9.65
CA ALA A 6 12.65 -5.05 10.08
C ALA A 6 11.82 -5.57 8.89
N LEU A 7 11.68 -4.75 7.82
CA LEU A 7 10.99 -5.16 6.60
C LEU A 7 11.66 -6.38 5.95
N ILE A 8 12.98 -6.32 5.78
CA ILE A 8 13.74 -7.39 5.12
C ILE A 8 13.75 -8.67 5.97
N ALA A 9 13.89 -8.57 7.29
CA ALA A 9 13.82 -9.71 8.19
C ALA A 9 12.47 -10.45 8.06
N LYS A 10 11.35 -9.70 7.99
CA LYS A 10 10.02 -10.28 7.80
C LYS A 10 9.85 -10.96 6.45
N VAL A 11 10.30 -10.34 5.36
CA VAL A 11 10.27 -10.99 4.03
C VAL A 11 11.12 -12.26 4.02
N ARG A 12 12.31 -12.24 4.63
CA ARG A 12 13.18 -13.42 4.76
C ARG A 12 12.56 -14.53 5.62
N SER A 13 11.65 -14.21 6.53
CA SER A 13 10.88 -15.19 7.32
C SER A 13 9.68 -15.77 6.57
N GLY A 14 9.53 -15.46 5.27
CA GLY A 14 8.49 -15.98 4.40
C GLY A 14 7.20 -15.16 4.43
N VAL A 15 7.26 -13.88 4.77
CA VAL A 15 6.13 -12.96 4.59
C VAL A 15 6.17 -12.37 3.18
N ASP A 16 5.04 -12.41 2.46
CA ASP A 16 4.99 -12.00 1.06
C ASP A 16 4.93 -10.48 0.90
N VAL A 17 4.22 -9.81 1.81
CA VAL A 17 4.05 -8.36 1.81
C VAL A 17 4.21 -7.83 3.23
N VAL A 18 5.14 -6.90 3.41
CA VAL A 18 5.37 -6.24 4.70
C VAL A 18 5.24 -4.74 4.52
N VAL A 19 4.30 -4.11 5.22
CA VAL A 19 4.07 -2.66 5.15
C VAL A 19 4.64 -1.95 6.36
N ALA A 20 5.39 -0.86 6.13
CA ALA A 20 5.77 0.05 7.21
C ALA A 20 4.57 0.93 7.55
N SER A 21 3.87 0.58 8.63
CA SER A 21 2.55 1.09 8.98
C SER A 21 2.63 2.26 9.94
N ARG A 22 1.82 3.29 9.69
CA ARG A 22 1.65 4.46 10.57
C ARG A 22 0.60 4.23 11.67
N TYR A 23 -0.14 3.12 11.59
CA TYR A 23 -1.32 2.86 12.42
C TYR A 23 -1.13 1.70 13.41
N LEU A 24 0.10 1.21 13.58
CA LEU A 24 0.45 0.32 14.70
C LEU A 24 0.71 1.14 15.97
N THR A 25 0.44 0.55 17.14
CA THR A 25 0.57 1.21 18.45
C THR A 25 1.96 1.82 18.68
N SER A 26 3.02 1.18 18.16
CA SER A 26 4.41 1.63 18.28
C SER A 26 4.85 2.60 17.17
N SER A 27 3.93 3.04 16.30
CA SER A 27 4.23 3.98 15.21
C SER A 27 4.11 5.41 15.70
N SER A 28 4.88 6.32 15.11
CA SER A 28 4.79 7.75 15.41
C SER A 28 4.90 8.57 14.12
N VAL A 29 4.02 9.56 13.97
CA VAL A 29 4.02 10.48 12.82
C VAL A 29 3.98 11.91 13.32
N THR A 30 5.10 12.62 13.18
CA THR A 30 5.27 14.03 13.58
C THR A 30 5.44 14.92 12.35
N GLY A 31 5.14 16.23 12.49
CA GLY A 31 5.42 17.22 11.43
C GLY A 31 4.47 17.28 10.23
N VAL A 32 3.29 16.67 10.29
CA VAL A 32 2.31 16.70 9.19
C VAL A 32 1.14 17.62 9.55
N THR A 33 0.75 18.51 8.64
CA THR A 33 -0.47 19.31 8.78
C THR A 33 -1.71 18.42 8.89
N ASP A 34 -2.65 18.78 9.76
CA ASP A 34 -3.82 17.92 10.07
C ASP A 34 -4.69 17.63 8.84
N PHE A 35 -4.81 18.59 7.92
CA PHE A 35 -5.53 18.40 6.65
C PHE A 35 -4.92 17.26 5.80
N ARG A 36 -3.58 17.14 5.81
CA ARG A 36 -2.89 16.08 5.07
C ARG A 36 -3.02 14.73 5.75
N LYS A 37 -2.98 14.69 7.08
CA LYS A 37 -3.29 13.47 7.85
C LYS A 37 -4.69 12.98 7.52
N LEU A 38 -5.67 13.90 7.43
CA LEU A 38 -7.06 13.56 7.14
C LEU A 38 -7.24 12.90 5.78
N SER A 39 -6.68 13.47 4.70
CA SER A 39 -6.85 12.88 3.36
C SER A 39 -6.31 11.45 3.23
N SER A 40 -5.11 11.20 3.76
CA SER A 40 -4.51 9.86 3.79
C SER A 40 -5.29 8.92 4.70
N TYR A 41 -5.76 9.42 5.85
CA TYR A 41 -6.59 8.66 6.77
C TYR A 41 -7.94 8.26 6.16
N CYS A 42 -8.62 9.17 5.46
CA CYS A 42 -9.87 8.88 4.77
C CYS A 42 -9.68 7.84 3.67
N ALA A 43 -8.65 7.99 2.83
CA ALA A 43 -8.33 6.98 1.80
C ALA A 43 -8.00 5.62 2.44
N ASN A 44 -7.21 5.61 3.52
CA ASN A 44 -6.89 4.40 4.25
C ASN A 44 -8.12 3.71 4.85
N LYS A 45 -9.00 4.49 5.49
CA LYS A 45 -10.26 3.97 6.06
C LYS A 45 -11.19 3.45 4.98
N PHE A 46 -11.27 4.14 3.85
CA PHE A 46 -12.05 3.68 2.70
C PHE A 46 -11.58 2.28 2.27
N PHE A 47 -10.29 2.10 1.98
CA PHE A 47 -9.77 0.78 1.58
C PHE A 47 -9.95 -0.28 2.66
N SER A 48 -9.69 0.07 3.92
CA SER A 48 -9.85 -0.87 5.04
C SER A 48 -11.28 -1.37 5.23
N ILE A 49 -12.29 -0.61 4.80
CA ILE A 49 -13.72 -1.01 4.89
C ILE A 49 -14.13 -1.85 3.69
N PHE A 50 -13.78 -1.41 2.48
CA PHE A 50 -14.27 -2.06 1.24
C PHE A 50 -13.40 -3.24 0.78
N PHE A 51 -12.12 -3.25 1.13
CA PHE A 51 -11.13 -4.23 0.66
C PHE A 51 -10.24 -4.69 1.82
N PRO A 52 -10.80 -5.33 2.86
CA PRO A 52 -10.03 -5.74 4.03
C PRO A 52 -9.00 -6.81 3.67
N ILE A 53 -7.73 -6.53 3.97
CA ILE A 53 -6.60 -7.45 3.86
C ILE A 53 -6.17 -7.84 5.28
N ALA A 54 -6.28 -9.11 5.61
CA ALA A 54 -5.84 -9.63 6.90
C ALA A 54 -4.36 -9.29 7.13
N GLY A 55 -4.04 -8.71 8.28
CA GLY A 55 -2.67 -8.28 8.61
C GLY A 55 -2.30 -6.87 8.16
N ILE A 56 -3.15 -6.14 7.42
CA ILE A 56 -2.88 -4.76 6.96
C ILE A 56 -3.88 -3.75 7.51
N ARG A 57 -3.33 -2.65 8.03
CA ARG A 57 -4.03 -1.45 8.53
C ARG A 57 -3.68 -0.20 7.71
N ASP A 58 -2.51 -0.15 7.08
CA ASP A 58 -2.02 0.99 6.31
C ASP A 58 -1.92 0.69 4.81
N TYR A 59 -3.01 0.97 4.10
CA TYR A 59 -3.16 0.77 2.66
C TYR A 59 -2.50 1.85 1.82
N THR A 60 -2.09 2.95 2.44
CA THR A 60 -1.59 4.15 1.75
C THR A 60 -0.12 4.43 2.04
N SER A 61 0.54 3.61 2.87
CA SER A 61 1.97 3.68 3.09
C SER A 61 2.75 3.24 1.85
N GLY A 62 3.56 4.15 1.31
CA GLY A 62 4.43 3.87 0.18
C GLY A 62 5.68 3.06 0.55
N TYR A 63 5.97 2.87 1.83
CA TYR A 63 7.18 2.17 2.27
C TYR A 63 6.84 0.75 2.73
N ARG A 64 7.34 -0.23 1.99
CA ARG A 64 7.01 -1.65 2.13
C ARG A 64 8.02 -2.53 1.43
N ALA A 65 8.06 -3.79 1.81
CA ALA A 65 8.80 -4.83 1.12
C ALA A 65 7.82 -5.82 0.51
N LEU A 66 8.10 -6.21 -0.74
CA LEU A 66 7.29 -7.13 -1.53
C LEU A 66 8.16 -8.33 -1.90
N SER A 67 7.62 -9.54 -1.78
CA SER A 67 8.25 -10.76 -2.27
C SER A 67 8.49 -10.64 -3.77
N GLY A 68 9.74 -10.86 -4.19
CA GLY A 68 10.12 -10.85 -5.60
C GLY A 68 9.40 -11.93 -6.40
N ARG A 69 9.17 -13.11 -5.80
CA ARG A 69 8.43 -14.21 -6.44
C ARG A 69 6.98 -13.81 -6.72
N CYS A 70 6.30 -13.19 -5.75
CA CYS A 70 4.95 -12.67 -5.92
C CYS A 70 4.90 -11.56 -6.98
N LEU A 71 5.88 -10.66 -6.95
CA LEU A 71 5.95 -9.55 -7.89
C LEU A 71 6.12 -10.03 -9.34
N LEU A 72 6.98 -11.04 -9.57
CA LEU A 72 7.18 -11.63 -10.89
C LEU A 72 5.90 -12.28 -11.41
N LYS A 73 5.24 -13.09 -10.59
CA LYS A 73 3.94 -13.71 -10.96
C LYS A 73 2.88 -12.67 -11.28
N LEU A 74 2.82 -11.60 -10.50
CA LEU A 74 1.91 -10.51 -10.78
C LEU A 74 2.26 -9.78 -12.08
N TYR A 75 3.54 -9.66 -12.40
CA TYR A 75 3.99 -9.09 -13.67
C TYR A 75 3.70 -10.02 -14.85
N ASP A 76 3.81 -11.34 -14.70
CA ASP A 76 3.46 -12.29 -15.76
C ASP A 76 1.98 -12.20 -16.17
N GLU A 77 1.09 -11.94 -15.20
CA GLU A 77 -0.34 -11.76 -15.43
C GLU A 77 -0.68 -10.38 -16.03
N TYR A 78 -0.21 -9.30 -15.39
CA TYR A 78 -0.64 -7.94 -15.75
C TYR A 78 0.28 -7.24 -16.74
N GLY A 79 1.52 -7.71 -16.90
CA GLY A 79 2.55 -7.10 -17.74
C GLY A 79 2.74 -5.61 -17.47
N PRO A 80 2.93 -4.79 -18.53
CA PRO A 80 2.99 -3.33 -18.42
C PRO A 80 1.73 -2.68 -17.81
N GLY A 81 0.60 -3.40 -17.77
CA GLY A 81 -0.69 -2.95 -17.21
C GLY A 81 -0.83 -3.15 -15.70
N ILE A 82 0.24 -3.50 -14.99
CA ILE A 82 0.23 -3.71 -13.53
C ILE A 82 -0.26 -2.48 -12.75
N PHE A 83 -0.14 -1.28 -13.31
CA PHE A 83 -0.76 -0.05 -12.80
C PHE A 83 -1.75 0.50 -13.83
N GLN A 84 -3.03 0.43 -13.51
CA GLN A 84 -4.13 0.88 -14.37
C GLN A 84 -4.38 2.38 -14.21
N PHE A 85 -4.03 2.95 -13.06
CA PHE A 85 -4.34 4.33 -12.73
C PHE A 85 -3.10 5.21 -12.45
N PRO A 86 -2.05 5.20 -13.30
CA PRO A 86 -0.80 5.91 -13.03
C PRO A 86 -0.97 7.43 -12.90
N LYS A 87 -2.01 7.99 -13.55
CA LYS A 87 -2.35 9.43 -13.51
C LYS A 87 -2.74 9.96 -12.12
N TYR A 88 -3.10 9.08 -11.19
CA TYR A 88 -3.51 9.46 -9.83
C TYR A 88 -2.39 9.29 -8.79
N ASN A 89 -1.14 9.22 -9.24
CA ASN A 89 0.10 9.20 -8.45
C ASN A 89 0.05 8.19 -7.29
N PHE A 90 -0.39 8.64 -6.11
CA PHE A 90 -0.36 7.88 -4.85
C PHE A 90 -1.30 6.67 -4.82
N ILE A 91 -2.24 6.57 -5.76
CA ILE A 91 -3.16 5.43 -5.83
C ILE A 91 -2.44 4.12 -6.18
N CYS A 92 -1.32 4.19 -6.91
CA CYS A 92 -0.54 3.02 -7.29
C CYS A 92 -0.12 2.23 -6.04
N THR A 93 -0.01 2.93 -4.90
CA THR A 93 0.34 2.32 -3.64
C THR A 93 -0.71 1.32 -3.20
N SER A 94 -1.97 1.72 -3.15
CA SER A 94 -3.08 0.86 -2.75
C SER A 94 -3.42 -0.16 -3.84
N GLU A 95 -3.26 0.21 -5.11
CA GLU A 95 -3.51 -0.68 -6.25
C GLU A 95 -2.61 -1.93 -6.22
N ILE A 96 -1.30 -1.76 -6.08
CA ILE A 96 -0.38 -2.91 -6.04
C ILE A 96 -0.62 -3.77 -4.80
N LEU A 97 -0.91 -3.14 -3.65
CA LEU A 97 -1.22 -3.88 -2.42
C LEU A 97 -2.44 -4.77 -2.60
N TYR A 98 -3.49 -4.25 -3.23
CA TYR A 98 -4.70 -5.00 -3.50
C TYR A 98 -4.46 -6.12 -4.51
N LYS A 99 -3.75 -5.85 -5.60
CA LYS A 99 -3.38 -6.85 -6.62
C LYS A 99 -2.55 -8.00 -6.04
N PHE A 100 -1.71 -7.72 -5.03
CA PHE A 100 -0.98 -8.77 -4.32
C PHE A 100 -1.89 -9.75 -3.59
N THR A 101 -3.13 -9.40 -3.24
CA THR A 101 -4.06 -10.34 -2.58
C THR A 101 -4.44 -11.53 -3.46
N ALA A 102 -4.26 -11.43 -4.77
CA ALA A 102 -4.47 -12.55 -5.69
C ALA A 102 -3.26 -13.50 -5.80
N VAL A 103 -2.07 -13.13 -5.32
CA VAL A 103 -0.86 -13.97 -5.44
C VAL A 103 -0.18 -14.29 -4.11
N ALA A 104 -0.34 -13.44 -3.10
CA ALA A 104 0.31 -13.52 -1.79
C ALA A 104 -0.63 -14.08 -0.73
N LYS A 105 -0.08 -14.78 0.26
CA LYS A 105 -0.83 -15.37 1.39
C LYS A 105 -0.53 -14.65 2.71
N ARG A 106 0.71 -14.18 2.89
CA ARG A 106 1.17 -13.62 4.17
C ARG A 106 1.41 -12.12 4.07
N PHE A 107 0.59 -11.38 4.80
CA PHE A 107 0.68 -9.93 4.93
C PHE A 107 0.96 -9.55 6.37
N GLU A 108 1.94 -8.71 6.60
CA GLU A 108 2.25 -8.18 7.94
C GLU A 108 2.61 -6.70 7.90
N GLU A 109 2.66 -6.09 9.08
CA GLU A 109 3.09 -4.70 9.25
C GLU A 109 4.24 -4.58 10.25
N VAL A 110 5.08 -3.59 10.02
CA VAL A 110 6.10 -3.13 10.97
C VAL A 110 5.85 -1.66 11.31
N PRO A 111 6.06 -1.23 12.57
CA PRO A 111 5.82 0.16 12.93
C PRO A 111 6.85 1.09 12.28
N ILE A 112 6.42 2.29 11.90
CA ILE A 112 7.30 3.33 11.37
C ILE A 112 7.27 4.58 12.26
N VAL A 113 8.44 5.21 12.41
CA VAL A 113 8.57 6.57 12.95
C VAL A 113 8.86 7.50 11.78
N LEU A 114 7.91 8.36 11.44
CA LEU A 114 8.03 9.34 10.36
C LEU A 114 8.06 10.75 10.93
N ASN A 115 9.15 11.47 10.64
CA ASN A 115 9.26 12.89 10.91
C ASN A 115 9.14 13.68 9.59
N TYR A 116 8.01 14.34 9.36
CA TYR A 116 7.77 15.11 8.14
C TYR A 116 8.42 16.49 8.13
N GLU A 117 8.91 17.00 9.27
CA GLU A 117 9.65 18.27 9.32
C GLU A 117 11.01 18.14 8.62
N GLN A 118 11.53 16.92 8.52
CA GLN A 118 12.76 16.60 7.77
C GLN A 118 12.52 16.46 6.26
N LYS A 119 11.29 16.72 5.78
CA LYS A 119 10.97 16.61 4.36
C LYS A 119 11.38 17.89 3.65
N GLU A 120 12.56 17.88 3.02
CA GLU A 120 13.13 19.01 2.27
C GLU A 120 12.29 19.50 1.08
N THR A 121 11.29 18.73 0.66
CA THR A 121 10.47 19.03 -0.52
C THR A 121 8.98 19.02 -0.23
N GLU A 122 8.29 20.02 -0.77
CA GLU A 122 6.83 20.04 -0.80
C GLU A 122 6.28 18.80 -1.51
N SER A 123 5.10 18.39 -1.07
CA SER A 123 4.48 17.19 -1.60
C SER A 123 3.89 17.43 -2.97
N LYS A 124 4.35 16.65 -3.95
CA LYS A 124 3.76 16.55 -5.29
C LYS A 124 2.42 15.81 -5.32
N ALA A 125 1.90 15.41 -4.16
CA ALA A 125 0.60 14.75 -3.99
C ALA A 125 -0.55 15.75 -4.06
N SER A 126 -1.42 15.62 -5.06
CA SER A 126 -2.70 16.33 -5.09
C SER A 126 -3.77 15.52 -4.36
N THR A 127 -4.37 16.10 -3.31
CA THR A 127 -5.47 15.50 -2.55
C THR A 127 -6.65 15.13 -3.44
N PHE A 128 -6.98 15.98 -4.42
CA PHE A 128 -8.07 15.73 -5.37
C PHE A 128 -7.78 14.52 -6.27
N LYS A 129 -6.55 14.41 -6.79
CA LYS A 129 -6.15 13.24 -7.59
C LYS A 129 -6.20 11.94 -6.78
N LEU A 130 -5.81 11.99 -5.50
CA LEU A 130 -5.92 10.84 -4.61
C LEU A 130 -7.39 10.44 -4.41
N ALA A 131 -8.26 11.40 -4.10
CA ALA A 131 -9.69 11.13 -3.89
C ALA A 131 -10.35 10.51 -5.13
N LEU A 132 -10.13 11.07 -6.32
CA LEU A 132 -10.60 10.49 -7.58
C LEU A 132 -9.99 9.10 -7.82
N GLY A 133 -8.69 8.94 -7.55
CA GLY A 133 -8.01 7.67 -7.69
C GLY A 133 -8.63 6.56 -6.84
N VAL A 134 -8.99 6.86 -5.59
CA VAL A 134 -9.70 5.91 -4.71
C VAL A 134 -11.01 5.47 -5.35
N VAL A 135 -11.84 6.43 -5.78
CA VAL A 135 -13.14 6.13 -6.40
C VAL A 135 -12.99 5.27 -7.65
N PHE A 136 -12.10 5.65 -8.58
CA PHE A 136 -11.91 4.92 -9.84
C PHE A 136 -11.30 3.54 -9.63
N LEU A 137 -10.30 3.41 -8.76
CA LEU A 137 -9.72 2.11 -8.43
C LEU A 137 -10.80 1.21 -7.84
N SER A 138 -11.52 1.67 -6.81
CA SER A 138 -12.53 0.86 -6.15
C SER A 138 -13.69 0.48 -7.08
N TRP A 139 -14.13 1.39 -7.95
CA TRP A 139 -15.10 1.09 -9.00
C TRP A 139 -14.60 -0.01 -9.94
N HIS A 140 -13.35 0.11 -10.42
CA HIS A 140 -12.76 -0.90 -11.28
C HIS A 140 -12.66 -2.27 -10.60
N LEU A 141 -12.21 -2.31 -9.35
CA LEU A 141 -12.08 -3.54 -8.57
C LEU A 141 -13.44 -4.22 -8.31
N ILE A 142 -14.48 -3.44 -8.01
CA ILE A 142 -15.84 -3.97 -7.77
C ILE A 142 -16.43 -4.58 -9.06
N LEU A 143 -16.18 -3.96 -10.22
CA LEU A 143 -16.75 -4.43 -11.49
C LEU A 143 -15.98 -5.59 -12.12
N ASN A 144 -14.65 -5.57 -12.06
CA ASN A 144 -13.81 -6.51 -12.79
C ASN A 144 -13.25 -7.63 -11.91
N GLY A 145 -13.28 -7.46 -10.58
CA GLY A 145 -12.64 -8.37 -9.65
C GLY A 145 -11.13 -8.46 -9.84
N LEU A 146 -10.51 -9.42 -9.16
CA LEU A 146 -9.15 -9.87 -9.47
C LEU A 146 -9.23 -11.14 -10.33
N PRO A 147 -8.26 -11.35 -11.24
CA PRO A 147 -8.13 -12.63 -11.91
C PRO A 147 -7.94 -13.73 -10.86
N ASN A 148 -8.56 -14.88 -11.09
CA ASN A 148 -8.41 -16.03 -10.22
C ASN A 148 -7.03 -16.66 -10.42
N MET A 149 -6.04 -16.10 -9.72
CA MET A 149 -4.71 -16.66 -9.64
C MET A 149 -4.73 -17.65 -8.47
N GLU A 150 -4.83 -18.95 -8.78
CA GLU A 150 -4.73 -20.03 -7.78
C GLU A 150 -3.36 -19.92 -7.09
N GLY A 151 -3.35 -19.22 -5.96
CA GLY A 151 -2.15 -18.60 -5.43
C GLY A 151 -1.22 -19.59 -4.75
N GLU A 152 -0.01 -19.75 -5.26
CA GLU A 152 1.18 -20.18 -4.51
C GLU A 152 2.46 -19.52 -5.02
N CYS A 153 2.73 -18.32 -4.52
CA CYS A 153 4.09 -17.80 -4.45
C CYS A 153 4.81 -18.30 -3.20
#